data_AF-A0A7K2SAM1-F1
#
_entry.id   AF-A0A7K2SAM1-F1
#
_cell.length_a   1.000
_cell.length_b   1.000
_cell.length_c   1.000
_cell.angle_alpha   90.00
_cell.angle_beta   90.00
_cell.angle_gamma   90.00
#
_symmetry.space_group_name_H-M   'P 1'
#
loop_
_entity.id
_entity.type
_entity.pdbx_description
1 polymer ?
#
loop_
_entity_poly.entity_id
_entity_poly.type
_entity_poly.pdbx_seq_one_letter_code
_entity_poly.pdbx_strand_id
1 'polypeptide(L)' 'MEFPTDEQAEVHGKFAEEPTRPELEQFFFLDDVDRSLIARRRSARHQFGFALQICTVR' A
#
# COMPACT_ATOMS: atom_id res chain seq x y z
N MET A 1 21.17 -19.70 4.64
CA MET A 1 19.90 -18.95 4.49
C MET A 1 19.27 -18.97 5.87
N GLU A 2 19.09 -17.81 6.48
CA GLU A 2 18.51 -17.68 7.81
C GLU A 2 17.02 -17.33 7.67
N PHE A 3 16.16 -18.05 8.39
CA PHE A 3 14.72 -17.82 8.39
C PHE A 3 14.34 -16.91 9.58
N PRO A 4 13.28 -16.11 9.45
CA PRO A 4 12.77 -15.31 10.57
C PRO A 4 12.38 -16.22 11.74
N THR A 5 12.63 -15.73 12.95
CA THR A 5 12.10 -16.29 14.20
C THR A 5 10.57 -16.22 14.22
N ASP A 6 9.92 -17.00 15.09
CA ASP A 6 8.45 -17.00 15.21
C ASP A 6 7.89 -15.60 15.51
N GLU A 7 8.58 -14.84 16.37
CA GLU A 7 8.23 -13.44 16.69
C GLU A 7 8.33 -12.52 15.45
N GLN A 8 9.39 -12.69 14.64
CA GLN A 8 9.57 -11.92 13.41
C GLN A 8 8.54 -12.30 12.33
N ALA A 9 8.15 -13.58 12.26
CA ALA A 9 7.13 -14.05 11.32
C ALA A 9 5.74 -13.53 11.70
N GLU A 10 5.42 -13.40 12.99
CA GLU A 10 4.12 -12.93 13.47
C GLU A 10 3.82 -11.47 13.08
N VAL A 11 4.87 -10.63 13.12
CA VAL A 11 4.82 -9.21 12.75
C VAL A 11 5.10 -8.95 11.27
N HIS A 12 5.56 -9.95 10.52
CA HIS A 12 5.88 -9.80 9.11
C HIS A 12 4.63 -9.42 8.30
N GLY A 13 4.73 -8.35 7.51
CA GLY A 13 3.63 -7.84 6.69
C GLY A 13 2.56 -7.06 7.47
N LYS A 14 2.81 -6.71 8.74
CA LYS A 14 1.95 -5.84 9.54
C LYS A 14 2.74 -4.64 10.05
N PHE A 15 2.06 -3.53 10.27
CA PHE A 15 2.62 -2.43 11.03
C PHE A 15 2.67 -2.83 12.51
N ALA A 16 3.77 -2.53 13.19
CA ALA A 16 3.95 -2.83 14.61
C ALA A 16 2.94 -2.06 15.49
N GLU A 17 2.52 -0.89 15.03
CA GLU A 17 1.51 -0.02 15.63
C GLU A 17 0.54 0.47 14.57
N GLU A 18 -0.59 1.06 14.97
CA GLU A 18 -1.52 1.65 14.01
C GLU A 18 -0.88 2.89 13.35
N PRO A 19 -0.77 2.92 12.01
CA PRO A 19 -0.14 4.04 11.32
C PRO A 19 -0.91 5.33 11.62
N THR A 20 -0.17 6.39 11.91
CA THR A 20 -0.73 7.69 12.21
C THR A 20 -1.37 8.30 10.96
N ARG A 21 -2.30 9.25 11.16
CA ARG A 21 -2.96 9.97 10.06
C ARG A 21 -1.96 10.62 9.08
N PRO A 22 -0.89 11.31 9.54
CA PRO A 22 0.13 11.85 8.62
C PRO A 22 0.85 10.78 7.81
N GLU A 23 1.19 9.63 8.41
CA GLU A 23 1.81 8.50 7.68
C GLU A 23 0.86 7.96 6.61
N LEU A 24 -0.42 7.83 6.93
CA LEU A 24 -1.43 7.44 5.94
C LEU A 24 -1.56 8.49 4.82
N GLU A 25 -1.59 9.77 5.15
CA GLU A 25 -1.71 10.84 4.15
C GLU A 25 -0.48 10.92 3.24
N GLN A 26 0.72 10.57 3.72
CA GLN A 26 1.94 10.52 2.90
C GLN A 26 1.86 9.44 1.80
N PHE A 27 1.39 8.24 2.14
CA PHE A 27 1.38 7.11 1.20
C PHE A 27 0.07 6.96 0.43
N PHE A 28 -1.06 7.33 1.03
CA PHE A 28 -2.41 7.13 0.47
C PHE A 28 -3.04 8.40 -0.13
N PHE A 29 -2.25 9.42 -0.42
CA PHE A 29 -2.70 10.55 -1.22
C PHE A 29 -2.62 10.22 -2.72
N LEU A 30 -3.77 10.33 -3.40
CA LEU A 30 -3.89 10.12 -4.84
C LEU A 30 -4.26 11.44 -5.51
N ASP A 31 -3.29 12.04 -6.17
CA ASP A 31 -3.47 13.28 -6.93
C ASP A 31 -4.20 13.02 -8.26
N ASP A 32 -4.40 14.07 -9.06
CA ASP A 32 -5.12 13.96 -10.34
C ASP A 32 -4.37 13.09 -11.36
N VAL A 33 -3.03 13.07 -11.31
CA VAL A 33 -2.20 12.23 -12.17
C VAL A 33 -2.43 10.76 -11.81
N ASP A 34 -2.39 10.43 -10.53
CA ASP A 34 -2.66 9.06 -10.04
C ASP A 34 -4.06 8.60 -10.45
N ARG A 35 -5.06 9.46 -10.25
CA ARG A 35 -6.47 9.17 -10.61
C ARG A 35 -6.61 8.90 -12.10
N SER A 36 -5.90 9.64 -12.95
CA SER A 36 -5.88 9.39 -14.39
C SER A 36 -5.27 8.03 -14.73
N LEU A 37 -4.20 7.61 -14.02
CA LEU A 37 -3.55 6.32 -14.23
C LEU A 37 -4.42 5.15 -13.78
N ILE A 38 -5.13 5.31 -12.65
CA ILE A 38 -6.10 4.35 -12.14
C ILE A 38 -7.26 4.19 -13.13
N ALA A 39 -7.84 5.28 -13.62
CA ALA A 39 -9.00 5.26 -14.52
C ALA A 39 -8.75 4.48 -15.83
N ARG A 40 -7.48 4.31 -16.24
CA ARG A 40 -7.09 3.50 -17.40
C ARG A 40 -7.27 1.99 -17.19
N ARG A 41 -7.52 1.51 -15.96
CA ARG A 41 -7.70 0.08 -15.65
C ARG A 41 -9.13 -0.38 -15.96
N ARG A 42 -9.24 -1.56 -16.59
CA ARG A 42 -10.46 -2.10 -17.20
C ARG A 42 -11.58 -2.52 -16.23
N SER A 43 -11.31 -2.63 -14.94
CA SER A 43 -12.32 -3.01 -13.94
C SER A 43 -12.02 -2.41 -12.58
N ALA A 44 -13.04 -2.30 -11.73
CA ALA A 44 -12.90 -1.81 -10.35
C ALA A 44 -11.84 -2.59 -9.55
N ARG A 45 -11.73 -3.91 -9.74
CA ARG A 45 -10.67 -4.72 -9.09
C ARG A 45 -9.28 -4.33 -9.54
N HIS A 46 -9.07 -4.12 -10.84
CA HIS A 46 -7.77 -3.67 -11.36
C HIS A 46 -7.47 -2.22 -10.96
N GLN A 47 -8.48 -1.36 -10.88
CA GLN A 47 -8.36 0.02 -10.38
C GLN A 47 -7.90 0.04 -8.93
N PHE A 48 -8.56 -0.76 -8.07
CA PHE A 48 -8.22 -0.87 -6.66
C PHE A 48 -6.82 -1.44 -6.43
N GLY A 49 -6.49 -2.57 -7.07
CA GLY A 49 -5.16 -3.17 -6.93
C GLY A 49 -4.05 -2.23 -7.42
N PHE A 50 -4.28 -1.51 -8.51
CA PHE A 50 -3.33 -0.53 -9.02
C PHE A 50 -3.19 0.69 -8.10
N ALA A 51 -4.29 1.19 -7.52
CA ALA A 51 -4.26 2.28 -6.54
C ALA A 51 -3.44 1.90 -5.31
N LEU A 52 -3.59 0.67 -4.79
CA LEU A 52 -2.76 0.19 -3.68
C LEU A 52 -1.27 0.14 -4.04
N GLN A 53 -0.94 -0.38 -5.23
CA GLN A 53 0.44 -0.48 -5.67
C GLN A 53 1.13 0.89 -5.74
N ILE A 54 0.50 1.91 -6.33
CA ILE A 54 1.12 3.25 -6.45
C ILE A 54 1.25 3.96 -5.10
N CYS A 55 0.39 3.66 -4.12
CA CYS A 55 0.55 4.15 -2.75
C CYS A 55 1.76 3.53 -2.03
N THR A 56 2.13 2.28 -2.36
CA THR A 56 3.22 1.54 -1.71
C THR A 56 4.59 1.64 -2.38
N VAL A 57 4.67 2.23 -3.59
CA VAL A 57 5.93 2.37 -4.35
C VAL A 57 6.65 3.69 -4.02
N ARG A 58 6.02 4.59 -3.26
CA ARG A 58 6.57 5.91 -2.90
C ARG A 58 7.61 5.86 -1.81
#